data_AF-A0A533XM23-F1
#
_entry.id   AF-A0A533XM23-F1
#
_cell.length_a   1.000
_cell.length_b   1.000
_cell.length_c   1.000
_cell.angle_alpha   90.00
_cell.angle_beta   90.00
_cell.angle_gamma   90.00
#
_symmetry.space_group_name_H-M   'P 1'
#
loop_
_entity.id
_entity.type
_entity.pdbx_description
1 polymer ?
#
loop_
_entity_poly.entity_id
_entity_poly.type
_entity_poly.pdbx_seq_one_letter_code
_entity_poly.pdbx_strand_id
1 'polypeptide(L)' 'MNRARAQLGTLGGGNHFIELCLDTEGAVWIMLHSGSRHIGKSLAERHIN' A
#
# COMPACT_ATOMS: atom_id res chain seq x y z
N MET A 1 -13.79 -15.99 -4.55
CA MET A 1 -13.41 -14.94 -3.57
C MET A 1 -13.15 -13.64 -4.32
N ASN A 2 -13.74 -12.51 -3.90
CA ASN A 2 -13.58 -11.22 -4.61
C ASN A 2 -12.10 -10.78 -4.58
N ARG A 3 -11.54 -10.34 -5.72
CA ARG A 3 -10.15 -9.84 -5.86
C ARG A 3 -9.79 -8.81 -4.78
N ALA A 4 -10.73 -7.94 -4.40
CA ALA A 4 -10.52 -6.95 -3.34
C ALA A 4 -10.22 -7.60 -1.98
N ARG A 5 -10.97 -8.64 -1.59
CA ARG A 5 -10.76 -9.36 -0.32
C ARG A 5 -9.46 -10.16 -0.33
N ALA A 6 -9.04 -10.65 -1.50
CA ALA A 6 -7.79 -11.38 -1.66
C ALA A 6 -6.53 -10.50 -1.60
N GLN A 7 -6.67 -9.17 -1.73
CA GLN A 7 -5.56 -8.22 -1.68
C GLN A 7 -5.44 -7.50 -0.33
N LEU A 8 -6.43 -7.66 0.56
CA LEU A 8 -6.41 -7.05 1.88
C LEU A 8 -5.22 -7.58 2.69
N GLY A 9 -4.46 -6.68 3.32
CA GLY A 9 -3.28 -7.05 4.11
C GLY A 9 -2.05 -7.46 3.29
N THR A 10 -2.05 -7.24 1.97
CA THR A 10 -0.88 -7.47 1.11
C THR A 10 -0.20 -6.14 0.77
N LEU A 11 1.13 -6.13 0.77
CA LEU A 11 1.94 -5.02 0.23
C LEU A 11 1.66 -4.80 -1.26
N GLY A 12 1.75 -5.94 -1.98
CA GLY A 12 1.82 -6.14 -3.43
C GLY A 12 2.86 -5.32 -4.19
N GLY A 13 2.78 -5.28 -5.52
CA GLY A 13 3.91 -4.85 -6.36
C GLY A 13 4.03 -3.34 -6.61
N GLY A 14 5.12 -2.94 -7.30
CA GLY A 14 5.49 -1.54 -7.57
C GLY A 14 6.45 -1.00 -6.50
N ASN A 15 6.35 0.29 -6.18
CA ASN A 15 7.12 0.93 -5.12
C ASN A 15 6.53 0.68 -3.72
N HIS A 16 5.83 -0.43 -3.49
CA HIS A 16 5.29 -0.76 -2.17
C HIS A 16 6.29 -1.58 -1.37
N PHE A 17 6.59 -1.15 -0.14
CA PHE A 17 7.59 -1.78 0.71
C PHE A 17 7.30 -1.58 2.20
N ILE A 18 7.93 -2.42 3.02
CA ILE A 18 8.08 -2.23 4.47
C ILE A 18 9.58 -2.10 4.71
N GLU A 19 10.00 -1.00 5.33
CA GLU A 19 11.41 -0.70 5.61
C GLU A 19 11.60 -0.43 7.11
N LEU A 20 12.72 -0.90 7.66
CA LEU A 20 13.20 -0.52 8.98
C LEU A 20 14.17 0.65 8.81
N CYS A 21 13.87 1.77 9.47
CA CYS A 21 14.65 2.99 9.38
C CYS A 21 15.15 3.38 10.77
N LEU A 22 16.28 4.09 10.82
CA LEU A 22 16.73 4.78 12.02
C LEU A 22 16.54 6.28 11.84
N ASP A 23 16.15 6.98 12.90
CA ASP A 23 16.25 8.44 12.91
C ASP A 23 17.66 8.93 13.31
N THR A 24 17.84 10.24 13.37
CA THR A 24 19.14 10.87 13.69
C THR A 24 19.61 10.63 15.11
N GLU A 25 18.73 10.19 16.02
CA GLU A 25 19.04 9.88 17.42
C GLU A 25 19.18 8.36 17.65
N GLY A 26 19.03 7.56 16.58
CA GLY A 26 19.19 6.10 16.61
C GLY A 26 17.93 5.34 17.01
N ALA A 27 16.76 5.97 17.06
CA ALA A 27 15.52 5.25 17.32
C ALA A 27 15.06 4.47 16.08
N VAL A 28 14.46 3.30 16.29
CA VAL A 28 14.00 2.39 15.24
C VAL A 28 12.56 2.70 14.84
N TRP A 29 12.33 2.83 13.53
CA TRP A 29 11.04 3.11 12.91
C TRP A 29 10.70 2.06 11.84
N ILE A 30 9.40 1.87 11.61
CA ILE A 30 8.89 1.09 10.48
C ILE A 30 8.21 2.04 9.51
N MET A 31 8.73 2.13 8.29
CA MET A 31 8.08 2.81 7.18
C MET A 31 7.30 1.80 6.34
N LEU A 32 5.98 1.97 6.27
CA LEU A 32 5.11 1.20 5.40
C LEU A 32 4.64 2.07 4.24
N HIS A 33 5.08 1.74 3.03
CA HIS A 33 4.56 2.32 1.80
C HIS A 33 3.66 1.30 1.09
N SER A 34 2.35 1.51 1.11
CA SER A 34 1.38 0.65 0.41
C SER A 34 0.18 1.47 -0.08
N GLY A 35 -0.60 0.90 -1.01
CA GLY A 35 -1.74 1.57 -1.64
C GLY A 35 -3.02 0.73 -1.68
N SER A 36 -4.08 1.25 -2.30
CA SER A 36 -5.43 0.64 -2.33
C SER A 36 -5.57 -0.62 -3.20
N ARG A 37 -4.45 -1.21 -3.64
CA ARG A 37 -4.42 -2.48 -4.39
C ARG A 37 -5.34 -2.46 -5.62
N HIS A 38 -5.26 -1.38 -6.41
CA HIS A 38 -6.04 -1.15 -7.64
C HIS A 38 -7.53 -0.82 -7.44
N ILE A 39 -8.08 -0.95 -6.22
CA ILE A 39 -9.49 -0.66 -5.92
C ILE A 39 -9.79 0.83 -6.14
N GLY A 40 -8.90 1.72 -5.68
CA GLY A 40 -9.09 3.17 -5.86
C GLY A 40 -9.08 3.59 -7.33
N LYS A 41 -8.21 2.99 -8.15
CA LYS A 41 -8.15 3.23 -9.60
C LYS A 41 -9.45 2.82 -10.28
N SER A 42 -9.94 1.61 -10.00
CA SER A 42 -11.19 1.12 -10.58
C SER A 42 -12.43 1.89 -10.11
N LEU A 43 -12.38 2.52 -8.92
CA LEU A 43 -13.45 3.40 -8.45
C LEU A 43 -13.41 4.74 -9.22
N ALA A 44 -12.23 5.34 -9.37
CA ALA A 44 -12.03 6.58 -10.10
C ALA A 44 -12.45 6.46 -11.57
N GLU A 45 -12.02 5.40 -12.27
CA GLU A 45 -12.40 5.12 -13.67
C GLU A 45 -13.92 4.98 -13.88
N ARG A 46 -14.68 4.64 -12.83
CA ARG A 46 -16.15 4.51 -12.92
C ARG A 46 -16.92 5.79 -12.62
N HIS A 47 -16.33 6.74 -11.88
CA HIS A 47 -17.04 7.90 -11.34
C HIS A 47 -16.48 9.24 -11.81
N ILE A 48 -15.31 9.24 -12.44
CA ILE A 48 -14.70 10.41 -13.06
C ILE A 48 -14.70 10.13 -14.57
N ASN A 49 -15.72 10.66 -15.25
CA ASN A 49 -15.79 10.84 -16.71
C ASN A 49 -15.90 12.33 -16.99
#